data_AF-D8LSV4-F1
#
_entry.id   AF-D8LSV4-F1
#
_cell.length_a   1.000
_cell.length_b   1.000
_cell.length_c   1.000
_cell.angle_alpha   90.00
_cell.angle_beta   90.00
_cell.angle_gamma   90.00
#
_symmetry.space_group_name_H-M   'P 1'
#
loop_
_entity.id
_entity.type
_entity.pdbx_description
1 polymer ?
#
loop_
_entity_poly.entity_id
_entity_poly.type
_entity_poly.pdbx_seq_one_letter_code
_entity_poly.pdbx_strand_id
1 'polypeptide(L)'
;MASIFISCVVLATAVFCGRSAAEEVAPGPAVSRRLPAITPKATCADWMKWIPPRSDPAIVMQVVSRHYLELERNFIRLMELNSALTRDHLYLMCMDNVSVHFFESSMNIRCIPLTAFDFPSHAEIWVLRARVVSCLVEAGQDVIMSDADALWLDDPFKDFNLPRVIDSSVVASRGKFPKPLGLEWGATMCMGFVLFRATGRGVVGEFLEVMDALVHKNKDDQVSVNLAAETLGIVWDQESDMRYVESDSFGFGTIDTLVDENNQPFSVTLLPHNAYTRVCDETPISNKTVVAHCWAPKTADSKTGWMVQSKLWFSDNETR
;
A
#
# COMPACT_ATOMS: atom_id res chain seq x y z
N MET A 1 -58.08 -9.61 -20.24
CA MET A 1 -57.67 -9.75 -18.82
C MET A 1 -57.56 -11.23 -18.50
N ALA A 2 -56.34 -11.75 -18.49
CA ALA A 2 -56.06 -13.12 -18.07
C ALA A 2 -54.67 -13.09 -17.41
N SER A 3 -54.65 -13.25 -16.09
CA SER A 3 -53.43 -13.31 -15.28
C SER A 3 -52.83 -14.71 -15.36
N ILE A 4 -51.57 -14.80 -15.77
CA ILE A 4 -50.76 -16.02 -15.72
C ILE A 4 -50.03 -16.02 -14.38
N PHE A 5 -50.42 -16.95 -13.50
CA PHE A 5 -49.65 -17.30 -12.30
C PHE A 5 -48.60 -18.35 -12.68
N ILE A 6 -47.32 -18.00 -12.60
CA ILE A 6 -46.22 -18.96 -12.66
C ILE A 6 -45.91 -19.39 -11.23
N SER A 7 -46.18 -20.66 -10.93
CA SER A 7 -45.81 -21.31 -9.68
C SER A 7 -44.39 -21.85 -9.82
N CYS A 8 -43.43 -21.28 -9.08
CA CYS A 8 -42.09 -21.84 -8.96
C CYS A 8 -42.09 -22.97 -7.93
N VAL A 9 -41.96 -24.21 -8.43
CA VAL A 9 -41.63 -25.38 -7.64
C VAL A 9 -40.14 -25.30 -7.27
N VAL A 10 -39.85 -25.09 -5.99
CA VAL A 10 -38.50 -25.20 -5.44
C VAL A 10 -38.23 -26.69 -5.18
N LEU A 11 -37.45 -27.33 -6.06
CA LEU A 11 -36.86 -28.63 -5.81
C LEU A 11 -35.60 -28.43 -4.94
N ALA A 12 -35.67 -28.88 -3.69
CA ALA A 12 -34.51 -28.97 -2.81
C ALA A 12 -33.70 -30.23 -3.14
N THR A 13 -32.64 -30.08 -3.93
CA THR A 13 -31.58 -31.08 -4.06
C THR A 13 -30.46 -30.73 -3.08
N ALA A 14 -30.40 -31.46 -1.97
CA ALA A 14 -29.29 -31.41 -1.03
C ALA A 14 -28.05 -32.03 -1.67
N VAL A 15 -27.07 -31.18 -2.03
CA VAL A 15 -25.71 -31.63 -2.35
C VAL A 15 -24.96 -31.77 -1.02
N PHE A 16 -24.86 -33.01 -0.54
CA PHE A 16 -23.94 -33.38 0.54
C PHE A 16 -22.50 -33.29 0.00
N CYS A 17 -21.86 -32.13 0.15
CA CYS A 17 -20.40 -32.03 0.07
C CYS A 17 -19.83 -32.65 1.35
N GLY A 18 -19.36 -33.89 1.25
CA GLY A 18 -18.59 -34.54 2.30
C GLY A 18 -17.33 -33.72 2.59
N ARG A 19 -17.30 -33.04 3.75
CA ARG A 19 -16.05 -32.54 4.32
C ARG A 19 -15.23 -33.75 4.75
N SER A 20 -14.23 -34.11 3.94
CA SER A 20 -13.11 -34.92 4.41
C SER A 20 -12.50 -34.20 5.61
N ALA A 21 -12.49 -34.87 6.77
CA ALA A 21 -11.71 -34.41 7.91
C ALA A 21 -10.23 -34.38 7.46
N ALA A 22 -9.71 -33.18 7.23
CA ALA A 22 -8.29 -32.99 7.05
C ALA A 22 -7.63 -33.30 8.40
N GLU A 23 -6.86 -34.38 8.41
CA GLU A 23 -6.01 -34.76 9.52
C GLU A 23 -5.04 -33.59 9.79
N GLU A 24 -5.16 -32.96 10.96
CA GLU A 24 -4.26 -31.92 11.44
C GLU A 24 -2.88 -32.56 11.66
N VAL A 25 -2.06 -32.56 10.61
CA VAL A 25 -0.65 -32.89 10.72
C VAL A 25 0.00 -31.79 11.55
N ALA A 26 0.34 -32.12 12.80
CA ALA A 26 1.09 -31.23 13.66
C ALA A 26 2.32 -30.71 12.90
N PRO A 27 2.51 -29.38 12.78
CA PRO A 27 3.65 -28.84 12.05
C PRO A 27 4.91 -29.26 12.79
N GLY A 28 5.65 -30.21 12.21
CA GLY A 28 7.02 -30.49 12.62
C GLY A 28 7.81 -29.18 12.58
N PRO A 29 8.83 -28.99 13.44
CA PRO A 29 9.60 -27.76 13.47
C PRO A 29 10.22 -27.52 12.09
N ALA A 30 9.60 -26.63 11.32
CA ALA A 30 10.12 -26.23 10.03
C ALA A 30 11.45 -25.57 10.32
N VAL A 31 12.54 -26.26 9.98
CA VAL A 31 13.85 -25.65 9.86
C VAL A 31 13.70 -24.65 8.71
N SER A 32 13.23 -23.45 9.06
CA SER A 32 13.05 -22.33 8.16
C SER A 32 14.42 -22.06 7.55
N ARG A 33 14.63 -22.53 6.32
CA ARG A 33 15.83 -22.19 5.56
C ARG A 33 15.80 -20.68 5.41
N ARG A 34 16.67 -20.01 6.17
CA ARG A 34 16.84 -18.57 6.07
C ARG A 34 17.19 -18.25 4.62
N LEU A 35 16.32 -17.47 3.98
CA LEU A 35 16.55 -17.01 2.62
C LEU A 35 17.83 -16.14 2.59
N PRO A 36 18.59 -16.14 1.48
CA PRO A 36 19.79 -15.34 1.38
C PRO A 36 19.46 -13.85 1.41
N ALA A 37 20.34 -13.04 2.00
CA ALA A 37 20.20 -11.60 2.02
C ALA A 37 20.13 -11.01 0.61
N ILE A 38 19.33 -9.97 0.44
CA ILE A 38 19.21 -9.26 -0.83
C ILE A 38 20.44 -8.36 -1.00
N THR A 39 20.96 -8.29 -2.23
CA THR A 39 22.08 -7.42 -2.61
C THR A 39 21.63 -6.40 -3.66
N PRO A 40 22.40 -5.33 -3.92
CA PRO A 40 22.06 -4.37 -4.99
C PRO A 40 21.86 -5.01 -6.38
N LYS A 41 22.44 -6.19 -6.61
CA LYS A 41 22.34 -6.98 -7.86
C LYS A 41 21.15 -7.94 -7.89
N ALA A 42 20.30 -7.96 -6.86
CA ALA A 42 19.16 -8.87 -6.78
C ALA A 42 18.19 -8.69 -7.95
N THR A 43 17.80 -9.79 -8.59
CA THR A 43 16.79 -9.78 -9.65
C THR A 43 15.38 -9.75 -9.05
N CYS A 44 14.34 -9.50 -9.86
CA CYS A 44 12.96 -9.66 -9.39
C CYS A 44 12.69 -11.08 -8.86
N ALA A 45 13.32 -12.10 -9.44
CA ALA A 45 13.25 -13.47 -8.93
C ALA A 45 13.84 -13.65 -7.52
N ASP A 46 14.80 -12.80 -7.12
CA ASP A 46 15.33 -12.83 -5.75
C ASP A 46 14.37 -12.16 -4.76
N TRP A 47 13.75 -11.04 -5.15
CA TRP A 47 12.71 -10.37 -4.36
C TRP A 47 11.49 -11.28 -4.18
N MET A 48 11.02 -11.94 -5.23
CA MET A 48 9.85 -12.83 -5.17
C MET A 48 10.00 -13.99 -4.16
N LYS A 49 11.22 -14.44 -3.86
CA LYS A 49 11.45 -15.47 -2.82
C LYS A 49 11.00 -15.02 -1.43
N TRP A 50 10.92 -13.72 -1.21
CA TRP A 50 10.54 -13.10 0.05
C TRP A 50 9.06 -12.71 0.13
N ILE A 51 8.25 -13.00 -0.90
CA ILE A 51 6.80 -12.79 -0.84
C ILE A 51 6.24 -13.45 0.43
N PRO A 52 5.45 -12.72 1.23
CA PRO A 52 4.95 -13.24 2.48
C PRO A 52 3.93 -14.38 2.25
N PRO A 53 3.64 -15.20 3.28
CA PRO A 53 2.75 -16.35 3.14
C PRO A 53 1.33 -16.00 2.72
N ARG A 54 0.87 -14.77 3.01
CA ARG A 54 -0.40 -14.23 2.53
C ARG A 54 -0.14 -12.98 1.71
N SER A 55 -0.66 -12.97 0.49
CA SER A 55 -0.51 -11.82 -0.42
C SER A 55 -1.83 -11.34 -1.02
N ASP A 56 -2.93 -12.03 -0.72
CA ASP A 56 -4.30 -11.64 -1.05
C ASP A 56 -4.93 -10.98 0.19
N PRO A 57 -5.64 -9.84 0.07
CA PRO A 57 -5.90 -9.09 -1.16
C PRO A 57 -4.74 -8.23 -1.67
N ALA A 58 -3.75 -7.93 -0.82
CA ALA A 58 -2.55 -7.20 -1.23
C ALA A 58 -1.38 -7.45 -0.26
N ILE A 59 -0.18 -7.14 -0.73
CA ILE A 59 1.02 -7.04 0.08
C ILE A 59 1.16 -5.61 0.62
N VAL A 60 1.48 -5.46 1.91
CA VAL A 60 1.84 -4.17 2.51
C VAL A 60 3.36 -4.04 2.56
N MET A 61 3.92 -3.14 1.74
CA MET A 61 5.37 -2.99 1.57
C MET A 61 5.92 -1.80 2.37
N GLN A 62 6.95 -2.07 3.19
CA GLN A 62 7.62 -1.08 4.04
C GLN A 62 9.13 -1.26 4.09
N VAL A 63 9.86 -0.15 4.26
CA VAL A 63 11.31 -0.14 4.54
C VAL A 63 11.54 0.46 5.92
N VAL A 64 12.25 -0.25 6.79
CA VAL A 64 12.40 0.11 8.20
C VAL A 64 13.86 0.07 8.65
N SER A 65 14.24 1.04 9.48
CA SER A 65 15.53 1.09 10.19
C SER A 65 15.31 1.06 11.69
N ARG A 66 16.39 0.86 12.46
CA ARG A 66 16.35 0.79 13.93
C ARG A 66 15.69 2.00 14.59
N HIS A 67 15.71 3.15 13.92
CA HIS A 67 15.14 4.39 14.44
C HIS A 67 13.60 4.40 14.38
N TYR A 68 13.01 3.54 13.55
CA TYR A 68 11.58 3.48 13.31
C TYR A 68 10.90 2.25 13.91
N LEU A 69 11.60 1.44 14.72
CA LEU A 69 11.07 0.15 15.22
C LEU A 69 9.77 0.28 15.99
N GLU A 70 9.71 1.21 16.94
CA GLU A 70 8.53 1.39 17.79
C GLU A 70 7.36 1.98 17.00
N LEU A 71 7.67 2.81 16.01
CA LEU A 71 6.69 3.43 15.12
C LEU A 71 6.08 2.39 14.18
N GLU A 72 6.92 1.53 13.60
CA GLU A 72 6.50 0.39 12.79
C GLU A 72 5.67 -0.61 13.62
N ARG A 73 6.09 -0.92 14.86
CA ARG A 73 5.27 -1.75 15.77
C ARG A 73 3.89 -1.14 16.01
N ASN A 74 3.80 0.18 16.21
CA ASN A 74 2.53 0.88 16.38
C ASN A 74 1.66 0.80 15.12
N PHE A 75 2.26 0.99 13.94
CA PHE A 75 1.58 0.82 12.65
C PHE A 75 1.00 -0.59 12.50
N ILE A 76 1.82 -1.63 12.70
CA ILE A 76 1.40 -3.03 12.55
C ILE A 76 0.23 -3.33 13.46
N ARG A 77 0.29 -2.89 14.72
CA ARG A 77 -0.81 -3.08 15.68
C ARG A 77 -2.11 -2.42 15.21
N LEU A 78 -2.03 -1.20 14.68
CA LEU A 78 -3.20 -0.47 14.18
C LEU A 78 -3.78 -1.11 12.91
N MET A 79 -2.91 -1.54 11.98
CA MET A 79 -3.32 -2.28 10.79
C MET A 79 -4.06 -3.57 11.16
N GLU A 80 -3.49 -4.38 12.07
CA GLU A 80 -4.09 -5.63 12.53
C GLU A 80 -5.40 -5.43 13.31
N LEU A 81 -5.54 -4.30 14.02
CA LEU A 81 -6.74 -3.99 14.78
C LEU A 81 -7.89 -3.53 13.89
N ASN A 82 -7.59 -2.80 12.82
CA ASN A 82 -8.59 -2.06 12.04
C ASN A 82 -8.81 -2.61 10.63
N SER A 83 -8.12 -3.68 10.22
CA SER A 83 -8.30 -4.29 8.90
C SER A 83 -8.27 -5.81 8.93
N ALA A 84 -8.64 -6.44 7.81
CA ALA A 84 -8.46 -7.88 7.64
C ALA A 84 -6.98 -8.29 7.42
N LEU A 85 -6.09 -7.33 7.16
CA LEU A 85 -4.67 -7.61 6.95
C LEU A 85 -3.98 -7.90 8.28
N THR A 86 -3.08 -8.86 8.23
CA THR A 86 -2.23 -9.27 9.35
C THR A 86 -0.76 -9.03 9.03
N ARG A 87 0.13 -9.19 10.01
CA ARG A 87 1.58 -9.23 9.78
C ARG A 87 2.05 -10.23 8.73
N ASP A 88 1.24 -11.25 8.41
CA ASP A 88 1.51 -12.21 7.34
C ASP A 88 1.32 -11.62 5.93
N HIS A 89 0.90 -10.36 5.80
CA HIS A 89 0.81 -9.61 4.55
C HIS A 89 1.93 -8.57 4.42
N LEU A 90 2.78 -8.41 5.45
CA LEU A 90 3.86 -7.43 5.44
C LEU A 90 5.06 -7.94 4.63
N TYR A 91 5.45 -7.15 3.65
CA TYR A 91 6.72 -7.25 2.94
C TYR A 91 7.67 -6.20 3.53
N LEU A 92 8.23 -6.56 4.69
CA LEU A 92 9.04 -5.67 5.50
C LEU A 92 10.52 -5.79 5.13
N MET A 93 11.15 -4.69 4.77
CA MET A 93 12.57 -4.62 4.41
C MET A 93 13.39 -3.90 5.49
N CYS A 94 14.31 -4.61 6.12
CA CYS A 94 15.11 -4.10 7.23
C CYS A 94 16.47 -3.59 6.76
N MET A 95 16.74 -2.31 7.01
CA MET A 95 17.98 -1.64 6.61
C MET A 95 19.20 -2.05 7.45
N ASP A 96 18.99 -2.60 8.64
CA ASP A 96 20.07 -2.93 9.57
C ASP A 96 19.78 -4.20 10.38
N ASN A 97 20.84 -4.79 10.96
CA ASN A 97 20.74 -6.02 11.74
C ASN A 97 19.90 -5.88 13.02
N VAL A 98 19.79 -4.67 13.58
CA VAL A 98 18.98 -4.44 14.79
C VAL A 98 17.50 -4.57 14.43
N SER A 99 17.08 -3.96 13.32
CA SER A 99 15.73 -4.15 12.78
C SER A 99 15.42 -5.61 12.45
N VAL A 100 16.33 -6.30 11.73
CA VAL A 100 16.14 -7.72 11.40
C VAL A 100 15.90 -8.54 12.67
N HIS A 101 16.78 -8.38 13.67
CA HIS A 101 16.68 -9.12 14.92
C HIS A 101 15.38 -8.81 15.67
N PHE A 102 14.99 -7.52 15.75
CA PHE A 102 13.77 -7.09 16.43
C PHE A 102 12.52 -7.72 15.81
N PHE A 103 12.34 -7.62 14.49
CA PHE A 103 11.13 -8.15 13.85
C PHE A 103 11.08 -9.68 13.86
N GLU A 104 12.21 -10.35 13.57
CA GLU A 104 12.25 -11.82 13.57
C GLU A 104 12.06 -12.40 14.98
N SER A 105 12.70 -11.82 16.00
CA SER A 105 12.74 -12.41 17.35
C SER A 105 11.62 -11.92 18.25
N SER A 106 11.26 -10.64 18.17
CA SER A 106 10.29 -10.02 19.08
C SER A 106 8.87 -10.02 18.51
N MET A 107 8.71 -9.89 17.19
CA MET A 107 7.39 -9.80 16.56
C MET A 107 6.99 -11.03 15.75
N ASN A 108 7.92 -11.97 15.55
CA ASN A 108 7.76 -13.13 14.66
C ASN A 108 7.36 -12.70 13.24
N ILE A 109 7.97 -11.63 12.74
CA ILE A 109 7.77 -11.09 11.39
C ILE A 109 9.04 -11.32 10.60
N ARG A 110 8.91 -11.97 9.44
CA ARG A 110 10.02 -12.15 8.53
C ARG A 110 10.42 -10.80 7.96
N CYS A 111 11.67 -10.40 8.16
CA CYS A 111 12.19 -9.15 7.60
C CYS A 111 13.28 -9.43 6.57
N ILE A 112 13.20 -8.76 5.42
CA ILE A 112 14.16 -8.90 4.32
C ILE A 112 15.41 -8.10 4.69
N PRO A 113 16.58 -8.75 4.91
CA PRO A 113 17.78 -8.05 5.32
C PRO A 113 18.38 -7.31 4.11
N LEU A 114 18.42 -5.97 4.21
CA LEU A 114 19.08 -5.08 3.25
C LEU A 114 20.48 -4.66 3.71
N THR A 115 21.11 -5.42 4.61
CA THR A 115 22.41 -5.08 5.20
C THR A 115 23.57 -5.08 4.21
N ALA A 116 23.37 -5.62 3.00
CA ALA A 116 24.32 -5.53 1.89
C ALA A 116 24.16 -4.25 1.04
N PHE A 117 23.17 -3.40 1.34
CA PHE A 117 22.97 -2.12 0.69
C PHE A 117 23.62 -1.01 1.53
N ASP A 118 24.14 0.00 0.83
CA ASP A 118 24.53 1.27 1.44
C ASP A 118 23.46 2.31 1.12
N PHE A 119 22.86 2.88 2.16
CA PHE A 119 21.82 3.92 2.05
C PHE A 119 22.35 5.24 2.62
N PRO A 120 23.20 5.97 1.87
CA PRO A 120 23.78 7.23 2.34
C PRO A 120 22.72 8.34 2.50
N SER A 121 21.52 8.16 1.94
CA SER A 121 20.41 9.11 2.04
C SER A 121 19.06 8.42 1.79
N HIS A 122 17.96 9.13 2.08
CA HIS A 122 16.60 8.67 1.77
C HIS A 122 16.36 8.45 0.26
N ALA A 123 17.12 9.11 -0.60
CA ALA A 123 17.01 8.97 -2.05
C ALA A 123 17.14 7.52 -2.53
N GLU A 124 18.11 6.78 -1.98
CA GLU A 124 18.34 5.39 -2.38
C GLU A 124 17.25 4.44 -1.85
N ILE A 125 16.58 4.82 -0.75
CA ILE A 125 15.38 4.10 -0.27
C ILE A 125 14.23 4.29 -1.26
N TRP A 126 14.02 5.50 -1.76
CA TRP A 126 12.94 5.78 -2.72
C TRP A 126 13.14 5.08 -4.06
N VAL A 127 14.38 5.04 -4.56
CA VAL A 127 14.75 4.22 -5.73
C VAL A 127 14.47 2.74 -5.46
N LEU A 128 14.87 2.23 -4.30
CA LEU A 128 14.61 0.84 -3.92
C LEU A 128 13.11 0.50 -3.89
N ARG A 129 12.29 1.38 -3.30
CA ARG A 129 10.84 1.19 -3.20
C ARG A 129 10.20 1.03 -4.57
N ALA A 130 10.52 1.92 -5.52
CA ALA A 130 10.00 1.84 -6.88
C ALA A 130 10.36 0.51 -7.56
N ARG A 131 11.63 0.09 -7.46
CA ARG A 131 12.10 -1.18 -8.01
C ARG A 131 11.37 -2.38 -7.41
N VAL A 132 11.18 -2.42 -6.09
CA VAL A 132 10.52 -3.54 -5.42
C VAL A 132 9.03 -3.59 -5.78
N VAL A 133 8.33 -2.44 -5.82
CA VAL A 133 6.94 -2.37 -6.31
C VAL A 133 6.85 -2.93 -7.73
N SER A 134 7.73 -2.52 -8.63
CA SER A 134 7.77 -3.04 -10.00
C SER A 134 7.91 -4.57 -10.03
N CYS A 135 8.89 -5.13 -9.32
CA CYS A 135 9.07 -6.58 -9.25
C CYS A 135 7.86 -7.34 -8.67
N LEU A 136 7.17 -6.76 -7.68
CA LEU A 136 6.01 -7.40 -7.05
C LEU A 136 4.76 -7.33 -7.95
N VAL A 137 4.54 -6.20 -8.63
CA VAL A 137 3.45 -6.04 -9.60
C VAL A 137 3.65 -6.95 -10.81
N GLU A 138 4.89 -7.05 -11.34
CA GLU A 138 5.25 -8.01 -12.39
C GLU A 138 4.95 -9.47 -11.97
N ALA A 139 5.11 -9.77 -10.68
CA ALA A 139 4.79 -11.07 -10.08
C ALA A 139 3.29 -11.29 -9.83
N GLY A 140 2.42 -10.38 -10.29
CA GLY A 140 0.99 -10.48 -10.15
C GLY A 140 0.46 -10.14 -8.75
N GLN A 141 1.23 -9.39 -7.95
CA GLN A 141 0.82 -9.00 -6.59
C GLN A 141 0.34 -7.55 -6.56
N ASP A 142 -0.82 -7.31 -5.97
CA ASP A 142 -1.25 -5.97 -5.57
C ASP A 142 -0.35 -5.49 -4.42
N VAL A 143 0.12 -4.25 -4.51
CA VAL A 143 1.08 -3.69 -3.55
C VAL A 143 0.54 -2.41 -2.95
N ILE A 144 0.25 -2.45 -1.65
CA ILE A 144 0.04 -1.25 -0.84
C ILE A 144 1.38 -0.83 -0.29
N MET A 145 1.86 0.33 -0.72
CA MET A 145 2.99 0.98 -0.10
C MET A 145 2.48 1.99 0.92
N SER A 146 2.77 1.73 2.19
CA SER A 146 2.34 2.54 3.33
C SER A 146 3.57 2.96 4.14
N ASP A 147 3.81 4.25 4.31
CA ASP A 147 4.83 4.70 5.25
C ASP A 147 4.41 4.28 6.67
N ALA A 148 5.38 4.03 7.53
CA ALA A 148 5.12 3.57 8.90
C ALA A 148 4.31 4.61 9.72
N ASP A 149 4.29 5.89 9.30
CA ASP A 149 3.47 6.95 9.89
C ASP A 149 2.16 7.24 9.15
N ALA A 150 1.77 6.40 8.19
CA ALA A 150 0.42 6.38 7.64
C ALA A 150 -0.43 5.38 8.43
N LEU A 151 -0.94 5.79 9.59
CA LEU A 151 -1.63 4.90 10.54
C LEU A 151 -3.03 4.53 10.08
N TRP A 152 -3.36 3.23 10.07
CA TRP A 152 -4.67 2.73 9.66
C TRP A 152 -5.64 2.74 10.84
N LEU A 153 -6.68 3.55 10.74
CA LEU A 153 -7.71 3.73 11.76
C LEU A 153 -9.04 3.05 11.38
N ASP A 154 -9.15 2.60 10.13
CA ASP A 154 -10.22 1.75 9.60
C ASP A 154 -9.66 0.95 8.40
N ASP A 155 -10.42 0.01 7.87
CA ASP A 155 -9.99 -0.86 6.77
C ASP A 155 -10.02 -0.07 5.44
N PRO A 156 -8.87 0.17 4.76
CA PRO A 156 -8.86 0.88 3.48
C PRO A 156 -9.56 0.11 2.34
N PHE A 157 -9.71 -1.22 2.46
CA PHE A 157 -10.41 -2.02 1.45
C PHE A 157 -11.90 -1.67 1.32
N LYS A 158 -12.50 -1.04 2.34
CA LYS A 158 -13.88 -0.55 2.24
C LYS A 158 -14.03 0.50 1.13
N ASP A 159 -12.97 1.27 0.86
CA ASP A 159 -12.95 2.29 -0.19
C ASP A 159 -12.34 1.72 -1.48
N PHE A 160 -11.32 0.86 -1.39
CA PHE A 160 -10.70 0.25 -2.57
C PHE A 160 -11.66 -0.63 -3.38
N ASN A 161 -12.66 -1.22 -2.71
CA ASN A 161 -13.66 -2.09 -3.34
C ASN A 161 -14.91 -1.33 -3.83
N LEU A 162 -14.94 0.00 -3.74
CA LEU A 162 -16.05 0.78 -4.26
C LEU A 162 -16.09 0.73 -5.79
N PRO A 163 -17.29 0.88 -6.40
CA PRO A 163 -17.41 1.04 -7.85
C PRO A 163 -16.53 2.19 -8.36
N ARG A 164 -15.95 2.04 -9.56
CA ARG A 164 -14.91 2.93 -10.15
C ARG A 164 -13.56 2.91 -9.44
N VAL A 165 -13.48 2.60 -8.15
CA VAL A 165 -12.21 2.50 -7.44
C VAL A 165 -11.61 1.11 -7.61
N ILE A 166 -12.42 0.05 -7.66
CA ILE A 166 -11.94 -1.34 -7.78
C ILE A 166 -11.17 -1.62 -9.07
N ASP A 167 -11.48 -0.90 -10.14
CA ASP A 167 -10.87 -1.07 -11.46
C ASP A 167 -9.66 -0.15 -11.68
N SER A 168 -9.34 0.73 -10.72
CA SER A 168 -8.22 1.67 -10.85
C SER A 168 -6.87 0.95 -10.89
N SER A 169 -5.98 1.37 -11.79
CA SER A 169 -4.62 0.82 -11.83
C SER A 169 -3.80 1.27 -10.60
N VAL A 170 -3.99 2.52 -10.17
CA VAL A 170 -3.35 3.10 -8.97
C VAL A 170 -4.40 3.80 -8.11
N VAL A 171 -4.33 3.60 -6.79
CA VAL A 171 -5.15 4.33 -5.81
C VAL A 171 -4.24 4.97 -4.77
N ALA A 172 -4.25 6.29 -4.65
CA ALA A 172 -3.30 7.02 -3.79
C ALA A 172 -4.00 8.00 -2.85
N SER A 173 -3.44 8.15 -1.66
CA SER A 173 -3.73 9.32 -0.82
C SER A 173 -3.23 10.60 -1.50
N ARG A 174 -3.83 11.74 -1.16
CA ARG A 174 -3.47 13.03 -1.77
C ARG A 174 -2.17 13.59 -1.21
N GLY A 175 -1.41 14.22 -2.08
CA GLY A 175 -0.23 15.00 -1.77
C GLY A 175 -0.25 16.36 -2.47
N LYS A 176 0.82 17.15 -2.24
CA LYS A 176 1.04 18.46 -2.88
C LYS A 176 2.38 18.56 -3.62
N PHE A 177 3.19 17.50 -3.58
CA PHE A 177 4.51 17.47 -4.20
C PHE A 177 4.51 16.52 -5.40
N PRO A 178 5.09 16.91 -6.55
CA PRO A 178 5.84 18.15 -6.76
C PRO A 178 4.94 19.38 -6.86
N LYS A 179 5.41 20.53 -6.35
CA LYS A 179 4.59 21.74 -6.20
C LYS A 179 3.97 22.24 -7.52
N PRO A 180 4.66 22.25 -8.68
CA PRO A 180 4.06 22.65 -9.94
C PRO A 180 2.82 21.82 -10.29
N LEU A 181 2.94 20.48 -10.26
CA LEU A 181 1.81 19.58 -10.54
C LEU A 181 0.71 19.68 -9.49
N GLY A 182 1.08 19.86 -8.22
CA GLY A 182 0.08 20.09 -7.16
C GLY A 182 -0.69 21.39 -7.32
N LEU A 183 -0.10 22.43 -7.92
CA LEU A 183 -0.80 23.68 -8.24
C LEU A 183 -1.67 23.54 -9.49
N GLU A 184 -1.20 22.82 -10.50
CA GLU A 184 -1.91 22.61 -11.76
C GLU A 184 -3.10 21.68 -11.60
N TRP A 185 -2.89 20.52 -10.97
CA TRP A 185 -3.91 19.49 -10.80
C TRP A 185 -4.78 19.73 -9.57
N GLY A 186 -4.33 20.55 -8.60
CA GLY A 186 -4.96 20.72 -7.30
C GLY A 186 -4.48 19.72 -6.24
N ALA A 187 -4.25 18.47 -6.62
CA ALA A 187 -3.66 17.42 -5.78
C ALA A 187 -2.76 16.49 -6.60
N THR A 188 -1.82 15.84 -5.92
CA THR A 188 -0.88 14.85 -6.49
C THR A 188 -1.02 13.50 -5.78
N MET A 189 -0.47 12.43 -6.34
CA MET A 189 -0.36 11.14 -5.66
C MET A 189 0.68 11.23 -4.54
N CYS A 190 0.33 10.82 -3.32
CA CYS A 190 1.27 10.70 -2.22
C CYS A 190 1.77 9.26 -2.08
N MET A 191 3.10 9.09 -2.08
CA MET A 191 3.75 7.79 -1.99
C MET A 191 3.81 7.22 -0.58
N GLY A 192 3.38 7.97 0.44
CA GLY A 192 3.28 7.42 1.79
C GLY A 192 2.04 6.58 2.03
N PHE A 193 1.06 6.58 1.12
CA PHE A 193 -0.03 5.61 1.13
C PHE A 193 -0.61 5.50 -0.30
N VAL A 194 -0.27 4.41 -0.97
CA VAL A 194 -0.65 4.15 -2.38
C VAL A 194 -0.79 2.64 -2.62
N LEU A 195 -1.79 2.25 -3.38
CA LEU A 195 -2.01 0.90 -3.91
C LEU A 195 -1.67 0.89 -5.41
N PHE A 196 -0.85 -0.06 -5.82
CA PHE A 196 -0.63 -0.45 -7.20
C PHE A 196 -1.30 -1.79 -7.44
N ARG A 197 -2.22 -1.87 -8.41
CA ARG A 197 -2.86 -3.14 -8.77
C ARG A 197 -2.04 -3.89 -9.80
N ALA A 198 -1.93 -5.20 -9.62
CA ALA A 198 -1.40 -6.10 -10.63
C ALA A 198 -2.46 -6.49 -11.67
N THR A 199 -3.75 -6.20 -11.42
CA THR A 199 -4.78 -6.23 -12.47
C THR A 199 -4.37 -5.26 -13.57
N GLY A 200 -4.23 -5.76 -14.81
CA GLY A 200 -3.63 -4.98 -15.89
C GLY A 200 -2.11 -4.82 -15.77
N ARG A 201 -1.39 -5.81 -15.21
CA ARG A 201 0.07 -5.79 -15.01
C ARG A 201 0.91 -5.28 -16.18
N GLY A 202 0.44 -5.46 -17.43
CA GLY A 202 1.10 -4.91 -18.62
C GLY A 202 1.17 -3.39 -18.55
N VAL A 203 0.01 -2.73 -18.43
CA VAL A 203 -0.06 -1.27 -18.35
C VAL A 203 0.54 -0.72 -17.06
N VAL A 204 0.35 -1.40 -15.93
CA VAL A 204 0.97 -0.94 -14.67
C VAL A 204 2.49 -1.10 -14.73
N GLY A 205 2.99 -2.17 -15.37
CA GLY A 205 4.41 -2.36 -15.62
C GLY A 205 5.02 -1.26 -16.48
N GLU A 206 4.37 -0.88 -17.58
CA GLU A 206 4.80 0.24 -18.43
C GLU A 206 4.82 1.58 -17.67
N PHE A 207 3.80 1.85 -16.84
CA PHE A 207 3.79 3.02 -15.96
C PHE A 207 4.97 3.00 -14.97
N LEU A 208 5.22 1.85 -14.34
CA LEU A 208 6.30 1.67 -13.36
C LEU A 208 7.69 1.74 -14.01
N GLU A 209 7.85 1.36 -15.28
CA GLU A 209 9.11 1.52 -16.03
C GLU A 209 9.46 3.01 -16.20
N VAL A 210 8.48 3.84 -16.57
CA VAL A 210 8.67 5.30 -16.67
C VAL A 210 8.98 5.89 -15.30
N MET A 211 8.24 5.47 -14.26
CA MET A 211 8.48 5.90 -12.89
C MET A 211 9.88 5.52 -12.39
N ASP A 212 10.36 4.31 -12.69
CA ASP A 212 11.69 3.82 -12.30
C ASP A 212 12.80 4.67 -12.93
N ALA A 213 12.70 4.94 -14.23
CA ALA A 213 13.63 5.83 -14.93
C ALA A 213 13.66 7.23 -14.29
N LEU A 214 12.50 7.75 -13.90
CA LEU A 214 12.37 9.06 -13.26
C LEU A 214 12.89 9.07 -11.82
N VAL A 215 12.70 8.02 -11.02
CA VAL A 215 13.18 8.01 -9.63
C VAL A 215 14.70 7.93 -9.55
N HIS A 216 15.34 7.25 -10.51
CA HIS A 216 16.78 7.26 -10.65
C HIS A 216 17.35 8.66 -10.90
N LYS A 217 16.61 9.51 -11.63
CA LYS A 217 16.99 10.90 -11.94
C LYS A 217 16.65 11.86 -10.81
N ASN A 218 15.41 11.82 -10.32
CA ASN A 218 14.87 12.81 -9.39
C ASN A 218 15.17 12.47 -7.94
N LYS A 219 15.50 11.21 -7.65
CA LYS A 219 15.85 10.75 -6.30
C LYS A 219 14.74 11.06 -5.30
N ASP A 220 13.47 10.87 -5.71
CA ASP A 220 12.24 11.06 -4.92
C ASP A 220 11.09 10.30 -5.61
N ASP A 221 10.50 9.32 -4.93
CA ASP A 221 9.46 8.45 -5.47
C ASP A 221 8.12 9.18 -5.67
N GLN A 222 7.79 10.13 -4.80
CA GLN A 222 6.59 10.96 -4.93
C GLN A 222 6.71 11.94 -6.10
N VAL A 223 7.87 12.55 -6.31
CA VAL A 223 8.09 13.37 -7.51
C VAL A 223 7.96 12.51 -8.76
N SER A 224 8.56 11.31 -8.74
CA SER A 224 8.67 10.46 -9.93
C SER A 224 7.37 9.81 -10.34
N VAL A 225 6.51 9.38 -9.40
CA VAL A 225 5.18 8.82 -9.74
C VAL A 225 4.30 9.87 -10.42
N ASN A 226 4.35 11.12 -9.96
CA ASN A 226 3.55 12.20 -10.53
C ASN A 226 4.12 12.66 -11.89
N LEU A 227 5.45 12.76 -12.03
CA LEU A 227 6.06 13.04 -13.32
C LEU A 227 5.83 11.91 -14.34
N ALA A 228 5.73 10.65 -13.90
CA ALA A 228 5.40 9.53 -14.79
C ALA A 228 3.98 9.69 -15.35
N ALA A 229 3.00 10.00 -14.49
CA ALA A 229 1.63 10.28 -14.91
C ALA A 229 1.55 11.48 -15.87
N GLU A 230 2.26 12.57 -15.57
CA GLU A 230 2.37 13.74 -16.47
C GLU A 230 2.98 13.35 -17.83
N THR A 231 4.11 12.64 -17.81
CA THR A 231 4.86 12.24 -19.02
C THR A 231 4.03 11.35 -19.93
N LEU A 232 3.21 10.48 -19.35
CA LEU A 232 2.33 9.58 -20.08
C LEU A 232 1.02 10.26 -20.52
N GLY A 233 0.76 11.50 -20.08
CA GLY A 233 -0.37 12.30 -20.52
C GLY A 233 -1.65 12.05 -19.73
N ILE A 234 -1.55 11.95 -18.40
CA ILE A 234 -2.74 11.83 -17.54
C ILE A 234 -3.72 12.99 -17.76
N VAL A 235 -5.00 12.66 -17.89
CA VAL A 235 -6.11 13.60 -17.95
C VAL A 235 -7.00 13.40 -16.74
N TRP A 236 -7.22 14.46 -15.97
CA TRP A 236 -8.08 14.42 -14.78
C TRP A 236 -9.56 14.68 -15.15
N ASP A 237 -10.46 13.89 -14.59
CA ASP A 237 -11.91 14.06 -14.68
C ASP A 237 -12.31 15.40 -14.05
N GLN A 238 -12.84 16.31 -14.86
CA GLN A 238 -13.21 17.67 -14.44
C GLN A 238 -14.36 17.71 -13.43
N GLU A 239 -15.16 16.65 -13.37
CA GLU A 239 -16.26 16.53 -12.40
C GLU A 239 -15.82 15.86 -11.10
N SER A 240 -14.61 15.26 -11.08
CA SER A 240 -14.04 14.64 -9.89
C SER A 240 -13.42 15.66 -8.94
N ASP A 241 -13.26 15.28 -7.68
CA ASP A 241 -12.69 16.18 -6.69
C ASP A 241 -11.17 16.16 -6.77
N MET A 242 -10.57 17.22 -7.28
CA MET A 242 -9.11 17.35 -7.35
C MET A 242 -8.53 18.32 -6.31
N ARG A 243 -9.34 18.78 -5.35
CA ARG A 243 -8.85 19.63 -4.24
C ARG A 243 -7.89 18.85 -3.33
N TYR A 244 -7.08 19.55 -2.55
CA TYR A 244 -6.14 18.92 -1.62
C TYR A 244 -6.76 18.75 -0.23
N VAL A 245 -6.69 19.76 0.63
CA VAL A 245 -7.13 19.67 2.05
C VAL A 245 -8.65 19.67 2.16
N GLU A 246 -9.33 20.37 1.25
CA GLU A 246 -10.79 20.53 1.27
C GLU A 246 -11.51 19.34 0.62
N SER A 247 -10.77 18.29 0.23
CA SER A 247 -11.34 17.17 -0.50
C SER A 247 -12.14 16.23 0.40
N ASP A 248 -13.38 15.99 -0.01
CA ASP A 248 -14.33 15.08 0.62
C ASP A 248 -14.84 13.98 -0.32
N SER A 249 -14.38 13.98 -1.58
CA SER A 249 -14.70 12.96 -2.58
C SER A 249 -13.44 12.48 -3.33
N PHE A 250 -13.62 11.47 -4.18
CA PHE A 250 -12.55 10.89 -4.99
C PHE A 250 -12.17 11.80 -6.17
N GLY A 251 -10.89 11.83 -6.49
CA GLY A 251 -10.36 12.38 -7.75
C GLY A 251 -10.07 11.24 -8.73
N PHE A 252 -10.35 11.43 -10.02
CA PHE A 252 -10.15 10.39 -11.04
C PHE A 252 -9.31 10.93 -12.20
N GLY A 253 -8.33 10.16 -12.65
CA GLY A 253 -7.53 10.48 -13.83
C GLY A 253 -7.30 9.24 -14.70
N THR A 254 -7.13 9.43 -16.00
CA THR A 254 -6.87 8.36 -16.97
C THR A 254 -5.70 8.70 -17.88
N ILE A 255 -5.03 7.67 -18.38
CA ILE A 255 -3.99 7.75 -19.40
C ILE A 255 -4.47 6.94 -20.61
N ASP A 256 -5.13 7.61 -21.55
CA ASP A 256 -5.81 6.94 -22.68
C ASP A 256 -4.84 6.30 -23.69
N THR A 257 -3.58 6.72 -23.67
CA THR A 257 -2.51 6.15 -24.50
C THR A 257 -1.98 4.82 -23.96
N LEU A 258 -2.31 4.48 -22.72
CA LEU A 258 -1.84 3.30 -22.02
C LEU A 258 -3.04 2.41 -21.67
N VAL A 259 -3.28 1.38 -22.49
CA VAL A 259 -4.48 0.53 -22.41
C VAL A 259 -4.13 -0.94 -22.21
N ASP A 260 -4.93 -1.65 -21.42
CA ASP A 260 -4.74 -3.07 -21.16
C ASP A 260 -5.24 -3.96 -22.31
N GLU A 261 -5.17 -5.27 -22.13
CA GLU A 261 -5.65 -6.26 -23.10
C GLU A 261 -7.16 -6.18 -23.41
N ASN A 262 -7.93 -5.55 -22.51
CA ASN A 262 -9.37 -5.31 -22.64
C ASN A 262 -9.68 -3.88 -23.12
N ASN A 263 -8.66 -3.15 -23.60
CA ASN A 263 -8.75 -1.77 -24.04
C ASN A 263 -9.29 -0.84 -22.94
N GLN A 264 -9.04 -1.16 -21.67
CA GLN A 264 -9.30 -0.28 -20.53
C GLN A 264 -8.08 0.62 -20.32
N PRO A 265 -8.28 1.95 -20.20
CA PRO A 265 -7.18 2.86 -19.96
C PRO A 265 -6.60 2.68 -18.55
N PHE A 266 -5.31 2.93 -18.41
CA PHE A 266 -4.67 3.07 -17.11
C PHE A 266 -5.34 4.20 -16.35
N SER A 267 -5.68 3.94 -15.09
CA SER A 267 -6.48 4.86 -14.29
C SER A 267 -5.89 5.08 -12.91
N VAL A 268 -6.04 6.30 -12.42
CA VAL A 268 -5.59 6.76 -11.11
C VAL A 268 -6.79 7.25 -10.31
N THR A 269 -6.90 6.80 -9.07
CA THR A 269 -7.84 7.35 -8.09
C THR A 269 -7.10 8.05 -6.97
N LEU A 270 -7.48 9.29 -6.69
CA LEU A 270 -7.07 10.02 -5.49
C LEU A 270 -8.15 9.88 -4.41
N LEU A 271 -7.74 9.40 -3.24
CA LEU A 271 -8.61 9.20 -2.10
C LEU A 271 -9.00 10.53 -1.45
N PRO A 272 -10.20 10.65 -0.85
CA PRO A 272 -10.64 11.90 -0.22
C PRO A 272 -9.79 12.22 1.03
N HIS A 273 -9.35 13.47 1.18
CA HIS A 273 -8.45 13.88 2.26
C HIS A 273 -9.11 13.79 3.64
N ASN A 274 -10.42 14.02 3.74
CA ASN A 274 -11.16 13.88 5.00
C ASN A 274 -11.15 12.45 5.57
N ALA A 275 -10.91 11.43 4.74
CA ALA A 275 -10.75 10.04 5.14
C ALA A 275 -9.27 9.60 5.15
N TYR A 276 -8.45 10.13 4.25
CA TYR A 276 -7.02 9.82 4.12
C TYR A 276 -6.22 11.09 4.39
N THR A 277 -6.19 11.47 5.66
CA THR A 277 -5.81 12.82 6.10
C THR A 277 -4.29 12.99 6.16
N ARG A 278 -3.80 14.05 5.53
CA ARG A 278 -2.37 14.42 5.51
C ARG A 278 -2.04 15.70 6.29
N VAL A 279 -3.04 16.56 6.51
CA VAL A 279 -2.88 17.85 7.20
C VAL A 279 -3.82 17.86 8.40
N CYS A 280 -3.40 17.18 9.47
CA CYS A 280 -4.26 16.89 10.61
C CYS A 280 -4.61 18.11 11.46
N ASP A 281 -3.86 19.20 11.33
CA ASP A 281 -4.18 20.48 11.98
C ASP A 281 -5.41 21.16 11.33
N GLU A 282 -5.56 21.02 10.01
CA GLU A 282 -6.67 21.61 9.24
C GLU A 282 -7.87 20.66 9.15
N THR A 283 -7.60 19.36 9.14
CA THR A 283 -8.62 18.29 9.09
C THR A 283 -8.38 17.36 10.28
N PRO A 284 -8.96 17.65 11.46
CA PRO A 284 -8.75 16.84 12.64
C PRO A 284 -9.16 15.38 12.42
N ILE A 285 -8.36 14.47 12.96
CA ILE A 285 -8.64 13.03 12.94
C ILE A 285 -10.00 12.77 13.60
N SER A 286 -10.85 11.99 12.93
CA SER A 286 -12.21 11.70 13.35
C SER A 286 -12.55 10.23 13.14
N ASN A 287 -13.78 9.82 13.48
CA ASN A 287 -14.28 8.47 13.20
C ASN A 287 -14.50 8.18 11.70
N LYS A 288 -14.33 9.18 10.83
CA LYS A 288 -14.33 9.00 9.37
C LYS A 288 -12.94 8.78 8.80
N THR A 289 -11.90 9.05 9.57
CA THR A 289 -10.52 8.89 9.14
C THR A 289 -10.21 7.40 9.01
N VAL A 290 -9.79 6.99 7.82
CA VAL A 290 -9.36 5.63 7.48
C VAL A 290 -7.85 5.52 7.62
N VAL A 291 -7.11 6.50 7.10
CA VAL A 291 -5.66 6.60 7.27
C VAL A 291 -5.30 7.99 7.75
N ALA A 292 -4.56 8.08 8.85
CA ALA A 292 -3.96 9.30 9.34
C ALA A 292 -2.47 9.31 9.00
N HIS A 293 -2.06 10.17 8.07
CA HIS A 293 -0.67 10.35 7.64
C HIS A 293 -0.27 11.81 7.83
N CYS A 294 -0.32 12.28 9.08
CA CYS A 294 -0.12 13.69 9.41
C CYS A 294 1.28 14.17 9.05
N TRP A 295 1.37 15.36 8.46
CA TRP A 295 2.65 15.98 8.18
C TRP A 295 3.48 16.16 9.47
N ALA A 296 4.67 15.60 9.47
CA ALA A 296 5.67 15.80 10.51
C ALA A 296 7.07 15.84 9.87
N PRO A 297 8.07 16.44 10.54
CA PRO A 297 9.46 16.28 10.18
C PRO A 297 9.84 14.80 9.96
N LYS A 298 10.79 14.53 9.04
CA LYS A 298 11.23 13.17 8.66
C LYS A 298 12.12 12.51 9.73
N THR A 299 11.75 12.63 11.01
CA THR A 299 12.42 12.00 12.15
C THR A 299 11.42 11.11 12.90
N ALA A 300 11.92 10.04 13.49
CA ALA A 300 11.08 9.14 14.29
C ALA A 300 10.43 9.88 15.48
N ASP A 301 11.20 10.72 16.19
CA ASP A 301 10.69 11.45 17.36
C ASP A 301 9.54 12.40 17.01
N SER A 302 9.64 13.15 15.91
CA SER A 302 8.57 14.05 15.49
C SER A 302 7.32 13.30 15.05
N LYS A 303 7.48 12.15 14.39
CA LYS A 303 6.37 11.28 14.00
C LYS A 303 5.69 10.67 15.23
N THR A 304 6.44 10.13 16.17
CA THR A 304 5.91 9.64 17.46
C THR A 304 5.19 10.76 18.22
N GLY A 305 5.73 11.97 18.21
CA GLY A 305 5.16 13.12 18.92
C GLY A 305 3.71 13.42 18.52
N TRP A 306 3.41 13.49 17.22
CA TRP A 306 2.02 13.73 16.77
C TRP A 306 1.11 12.54 17.08
N MET A 307 1.61 11.30 16.94
CA MET A 307 0.81 10.10 17.25
C MET A 307 0.40 10.07 18.72
N VAL A 308 1.31 10.41 19.64
CA VAL A 308 1.02 10.53 21.08
C VAL A 308 0.02 11.66 21.32
N GLN A 309 0.22 12.84 20.73
CA GLN A 309 -0.70 13.98 20.87
C GLN A 309 -2.12 13.64 20.38
N SER A 310 -2.23 12.87 19.29
CA SER A 310 -3.49 12.41 18.72
C SER A 310 -4.08 11.18 19.40
N LYS A 311 -3.43 10.64 20.45
CA LYS A 311 -3.84 9.40 21.16
C LYS A 311 -3.92 8.17 20.24
N LEU A 312 -3.02 8.09 19.27
CA LEU A 312 -2.86 6.99 18.32
C LEU A 312 -1.58 6.17 18.57
N TRP A 313 -0.95 6.37 19.73
CA TRP A 313 0.24 5.64 20.14
C TRP A 313 -0.09 4.56 21.16
N PHE A 314 0.04 3.30 20.76
CA PHE A 314 -0.28 2.14 21.58
C PHE A 314 1.02 1.51 22.10
N SER A 315 1.32 1.72 23.38
CA SER A 315 2.44 1.05 24.04
C SER A 315 2.06 -0.39 24.47
N ASP A 316 3.05 -1.28 24.57
CA ASP A 316 2.86 -2.68 24.95
C ASP A 316 2.27 -2.86 26.37
N ASN A 317 2.27 -1.82 27.20
CA ASN A 317 1.66 -1.84 28.54
C ASN A 317 0.14 -1.65 28.51
N GLU A 318 -0.45 -1.32 27.38
CA GLU A 318 -1.90 -1.28 27.21
C GLU A 318 -2.38 -2.56 26.53
N THR A 319 -2.27 -3.70 27.22
CA THR A 319 -3.07 -4.90 26.92
C THR A 319 -4.52 -4.56 27.23
N ARG A 320 -5.32 -4.28 26.19
CA ARG A 320 -6.78 -4.33 26.27
C ARG A 320 -7.27 -5.75 26.06
#